data_AF-A0A3N5VLH2-F1
#
_entry.id   AF-A0A3N5VLH2-F1
#
_cell.length_a   1.000
_cell.length_b   1.000
_cell.length_c   1.000
_cell.angle_alpha   90.00
_cell.angle_beta   90.00
_cell.angle_gamma   90.00
#
_symmetry.space_group_name_H-M   'P 1'
#
loop_
_entity.id
_entity.type
_entity.pdbx_description
1 polymer ?
#
loop_
_entity_poly.entity_id
_entity_poly.type
_entity_poly.pdbx_seq_one_letter_code
_entity_poly.pdbx_strand_id
1 'polypeptide(L)' 'MKLPDEIRILTILGAQYFIPWEDVRKGCSFFLPTTATDKQVAELLAPAEEHLQISLGVANRCEYGRYGVRIWRLE' A
#
# COMPACT_ATOMS: atom_id res chain seq x y z
N MET A 1 18.17 6.23 7.94
CA MET A 1 17.74 4.88 8.39
C MET A 1 17.34 4.11 7.15
N LYS A 2 17.91 2.92 6.89
CA LYS A 2 17.49 2.09 5.75
C LYS A 2 16.22 1.34 6.15
N LEU A 3 15.16 1.51 5.38
CA LEU A 3 13.91 0.77 5.54
C LEU A 3 14.13 -0.69 5.13
N PRO A 4 13.70 -1.68 5.96
CA PRO A 4 13.76 -3.09 5.59
C PRO A 4 13.00 -3.40 4.30
N ASP A 5 13.51 -4.35 3.52
CA ASP A 5 12.90 -4.75 2.25
C ASP A 5 11.47 -5.30 2.44
N GLU A 6 11.21 -5.98 3.54
CA GLU A 6 9.88 -6.47 3.93
C GLU A 6 8.83 -5.37 4.12
N ILE A 7 9.27 -4.14 4.40
CA ILE A 7 8.38 -2.97 4.49
C ILE A 7 8.22 -2.31 3.11
N ARG A 8 9.27 -2.30 2.29
CA ARG A 8 9.24 -1.67 0.96
C ARG A 8 8.59 -2.53 -0.12
N ILE A 9 8.65 -3.85 0.02
CA ILE A 9 8.17 -4.81 -0.98
C ILE A 9 6.90 -5.46 -0.45
N LEU A 10 5.77 -5.03 -1.01
CA LEU A 10 4.48 -5.64 -0.75
C LEU A 10 4.23 -6.77 -1.75
N THR A 11 4.08 -8.00 -1.27
CA THR A 11 3.74 -9.14 -2.12
C THR A 11 2.24 -9.42 -2.06
N ILE A 12 1.52 -9.18 -3.15
CA ILE A 12 0.07 -9.41 -3.25
C ILE A 12 -0.18 -10.49 -4.29
N LEU A 13 -0.75 -11.63 -3.88
CA LEU A 13 -1.12 -12.75 -4.76
C LEU A 13 0.04 -13.20 -5.69
N GLY A 14 1.27 -13.20 -5.17
CA GLY A 14 2.48 -13.59 -5.90
C GLY A 14 3.13 -12.48 -6.76
N ALA A 15 2.50 -11.31 -6.89
CA ALA A 15 3.08 -10.14 -7.53
C ALA A 15 3.76 -9.21 -6.51
N GLN A 16 4.93 -8.69 -6.84
CA GLN A 16 5.69 -7.78 -5.98
C GLN A 16 5.47 -6.32 -6.39
N TYR A 17 5.19 -5.48 -5.40
CA TYR A 17 5.04 -4.04 -5.54
C TYR A 17 6.07 -3.35 -4.65
N PHE A 18 6.89 -2.51 -5.25
CA PHE A 18 7.80 -1.64 -4.49
C PHE A 18 7.06 -0.35 -4.13
N ILE A 19 7.02 -0.04 -2.84
CA ILE A 19 6.43 1.20 -2.31
C ILE A 19 7.56 2.15 -1.90
N PRO A 20 7.74 3.29 -2.59
CA PRO A 20 8.69 4.33 -2.19
C PRO A 20 8.07 5.16 -1.06
N TRP A 21 8.04 4.64 0.17
CA TRP A 21 7.43 5.27 1.34
C TRP A 21 7.92 6.71 1.61
N GLU A 22 9.15 7.03 1.21
CA GLU A 22 9.72 8.38 1.26
C GLU A 22 8.95 9.41 0.41
N ASP A 23 8.32 8.97 -0.68
CA ASP A 23 7.53 9.81 -1.58
C ASP A 23 6.04 9.82 -1.21
N VAL A 24 5.59 8.86 -0.39
CA VAL A 24 4.22 8.77 0.11
C VAL A 24 4.06 9.67 1.34
N ARG A 25 3.86 10.97 1.11
CA ARG A 25 3.63 11.97 2.17
C ARG A 25 2.19 11.90 2.72
N LYS A 26 1.96 12.48 3.89
CA LYS A 26 0.61 12.63 4.46
C LYS A 26 -0.31 13.34 3.45
N GLY A 27 -1.50 12.79 3.24
CA GLY A 27 -2.48 13.25 2.26
C GLY A 27 -2.25 12.73 0.84
N CYS A 28 -1.11 12.09 0.55
CA CYS A 28 -0.88 11.44 -0.74
C CYS A 28 -1.57 10.08 -0.82
N SER A 29 -1.76 9.61 -2.04
CA SER A 29 -2.32 8.30 -2.31
C SER A 29 -1.66 7.65 -3.53
N PHE A 30 -1.72 6.33 -3.59
CA PHE A 30 -1.21 5.53 -4.71
C PHE A 30 -2.16 4.38 -4.99
N PHE A 31 -2.13 3.89 -6.23
CA PHE A 31 -3.00 2.82 -6.71
C PHE A 31 -2.18 1.58 -7.05
N LEU A 32 -2.61 0.43 -6.54
CA LEU A 32 -2.03 -0.87 -6.86
C LEU A 32 -3.02 -1.66 -7.72
N PRO A 33 -2.70 -1.95 -8.99
CA PRO A 33 -3.54 -2.82 -9.81
C PRO A 33 -3.43 -4.25 -9.30
N THR A 34 -4.50 -4.78 -8.71
CA THR A 34 -4.50 -6.12 -8.11
C THR A 34 -5.93 -6.66 -8.08
N THR A 35 -6.09 -7.98 -8.04
CA THR A 35 -7.38 -8.63 -7.81
C THR A 35 -7.68 -8.88 -6.33
N ALA A 36 -6.75 -8.57 -5.43
CA ALA A 36 -6.96 -8.66 -3.99
C ALA A 36 -8.00 -7.64 -3.50
N THR A 37 -8.69 -7.99 -2.42
CA THR A 37 -9.62 -7.07 -1.74
C THR A 37 -8.84 -6.03 -0.92
N ASP A 38 -9.49 -4.91 -0.62
CA ASP A 38 -8.97 -3.89 0.28
C ASP A 38 -8.59 -4.44 1.65
N LYS A 39 -9.38 -5.35 2.21
CA LYS A 39 -9.07 -6.03 3.48
C LYS A 39 -7.77 -6.83 3.40
N GLN A 40 -7.59 -7.63 2.35
CA GLN A 40 -6.36 -8.40 2.15
C GLN A 40 -5.14 -7.48 2.00
N VAL A 41 -5.29 -6.37 1.27
CA VAL A 41 -4.21 -5.41 1.12
C VAL A 41 -3.92 -4.66 2.42
N ALA A 42 -4.93 -4.31 3.21
CA ALA A 42 -4.76 -3.66 4.51
C ALA A 42 -4.00 -4.55 5.50
N GLU A 43 -4.31 -5.85 5.57
CA GLU A 43 -3.59 -6.82 6.41
C GLU A 43 -2.11 -6.90 6.05
N LEU A 44 -1.79 -6.90 4.74
CA LEU A 44 -0.40 -6.91 4.26
C LEU A 44 0.34 -5.59 4.52
N LEU A 45 -0.38 -4.48 4.70
CA LEU A 45 0.18 -3.16 4.97
C LEU A 45 0.39 -2.88 6.47
N ALA A 46 -0.23 -3.65 7.37
CA ALA A 46 -0.11 -3.46 8.81
C ALA A 46 1.34 -3.37 9.33
N PRO A 47 2.31 -4.19 8.85
CA PRO A 47 3.70 -4.04 9.25
C PRO A 47 4.31 -2.69 8.86
N ALA A 48 3.90 -2.13 7.72
CA ALA A 48 4.37 -0.82 7.27
C ALA A 48 3.77 0.30 8.13
N GLU A 49 2.48 0.21 8.50
CA GLU A 49 1.85 1.15 9.43
C GLU A 49 2.56 1.17 10.79
N GLU A 50 2.85 -0.02 11.34
CA GLU A 50 3.55 -0.16 12.62
C GLU A 50 4.99 0.37 12.53
N HIS A 51 5.75 -0.02 11.51
CA HIS A 51 7.16 0.36 11.40
C HIS A 51 7.34 1.86 11.13
N LEU A 52 6.48 2.45 10.31
CA LEU A 52 6.56 3.86 9.90
C LEU A 52 5.79 4.80 10.84
N GLN A 53 4.98 4.25 11.75
CA GLN A 53 4.07 5.01 12.63
C GLN A 53 3.13 5.91 11.80
N ILE A 54 2.51 5.32 10.78
CA ILE A 54 1.57 5.99 9.87
C ILE A 54 0.22 5.28 9.89
N SER A 55 -0.81 5.96 9.38
CA SER A 55 -2.12 5.35 9.13
C SER A 55 -2.45 5.37 7.64
N LEU A 56 -2.99 4.27 7.14
CA LEU A 56 -3.34 4.05 5.75
C LEU A 56 -4.85 3.78 5.60
N GLY A 57 -5.51 4.56 4.75
CA GLY A 57 -6.83 4.24 4.23
C GLY A 57 -6.69 3.32 3.02
N VAL A 58 -7.50 2.27 2.93
CA VAL A 58 -7.43 1.28 1.86
C VAL A 58 -8.85 1.04 1.31
N ALA A 59 -9.03 1.08 0.00
CA ALA A 59 -10.32 0.78 -0.62
C ALA A 59 -10.14 0.22 -2.04
N ASN A 60 -10.97 -0.77 -2.39
CA ASN A 60 -11.05 -1.22 -3.78
C ASN A 60 -11.58 -0.11 -4.69
N ARG A 61 -10.98 0.01 -5.88
CA ARG A 61 -11.34 0.99 -6.91
C ARG A 61 -11.16 0.41 -8.31
N CYS A 62 -11.85 1.02 -9.28
CA CYS A 62 -11.58 0.82 -10.70
C CYS A 62 -10.99 2.11 -11.25
N GLU A 63 -9.73 2.09 -11.66
CA GLU A 63 -9.00 3.27 -12.10
C GLU A 63 -8.19 2.96 -13.34
N TYR A 64 -8.14 3.90 -14.29
CA TYR A 64 -7.39 3.74 -15.54
C TYR A 64 -7.75 2.45 -16.30
N GLY A 65 -9.00 1.99 -16.19
CA GLY A 65 -9.47 0.74 -16.78
C GLY A 65 -9.02 -0.54 -16.05
N ARG A 66 -8.46 -0.43 -14.85
CA ARG A 66 -7.99 -1.57 -14.04
C ARG A 66 -8.69 -1.62 -12.69
N TYR A 67 -9.10 -2.82 -12.29
CA TYR A 67 -9.47 -3.07 -10.89
C TYR A 67 -8.23 -3.11 -10.02
N GLY A 68 -8.35 -2.60 -8.80
CA GLY A 68 -7.24 -2.57 -7.85
C GLY A 68 -7.64 -1.97 -6.52
N VAL A 69 -6.63 -1.53 -5.79
CA VAL A 69 -6.78 -0.94 -4.47
C VAL A 69 -6.10 0.42 -4.47
N ARG A 70 -6.83 1.43 -4.00
CA ARG A 70 -6.30 2.76 -3.71
C ARG A 70 -5.94 2.83 -2.24
N ILE A 71 -4.75 3.35 -1.97
CA ILE A 71 -4.19 3.50 -0.63
C ILE A 71 -3.91 4.98 -0.40
N TRP A 72 -4.39 5.54 0.71
CA TRP A 72 -4.15 6.91 1.14
C TRP A 72 -3.33 6.90 2.42
N ARG A 73 -2.29 7.73 2.50
CA ARG A 73 -1.63 7.99 3.79
C ARG A 73 -2.38 9.09 4.52
N LEU A 74 -3.04 8.69 5.62
CA LEU A 74 -3.88 9.57 6.43
C LEU A 74 -3.06 10.37 7.44
N GLU A 75 -2.04 9.75 8.05
CA GLU A 75 -1.14 10.35 9.04
C GLU A 75 0.34 10.21 8.70
#